data_AF-A0A7S4NJU9-F1
#
_entry.id   AF-A0A7S4NJU9-F1
#
_cell.length_a   1.000
_cell.length_b   1.000
_cell.length_c   1.000
_cell.angle_alpha   90.00
_cell.angle_beta   90.00
_cell.angle_gamma   90.00
#
_symmetry.space_group_name_H-M   'P 1'
#
loop_
_entity.id
_entity.type
_entity.pdbx_description
1 polymer ?
#
loop_
_entity_poly.entity_id
_entity_poly.type
_entity_poly.pdbx_seq_one_letter_code
_entity_poly.pdbx_strand_id
1 'polypeptide(L)'
;VVSDVDRYSEFLPWCEKSIVHDRTSETMEASLDVRFLWFHEKYLSKVTLSHSNRIATQLIGESRLLKTLHCQWDFSEVSKEKVLTLNSHKTHRCQFFIGAPVRKNFAEVTFKVSFEFVHSAHSHVCRLFMQQITEKMTKGFEEQCR
;
A
#
# COMPACT_ATOMS: atom_id res chain seq x y z
N VAL A 1 8.45 2.10 5.10
CA VAL A 1 7.52 0.99 4.77
C VAL A 1 7.17 0.99 3.28
N VAL A 2 6.43 1.97 2.74
CA VAL A 2 6.00 1.94 1.32
C VAL A 2 7.15 2.02 0.31
N SER A 3 8.26 2.67 0.63
CA SER A 3 9.45 2.68 -0.24
C SER A 3 10.33 1.43 -0.09
N ASP A 4 10.05 0.57 0.90
CA ASP A 4 10.88 -0.59 1.25
C ASP A 4 10.39 -1.84 0.51
N VAL A 5 10.43 -1.75 -0.82
CA VAL A 5 9.78 -2.74 -1.71
C VAL A 5 10.39 -4.13 -1.56
N ASP A 6 11.69 -4.23 -1.24
CA ASP A 6 12.39 -5.51 -1.05
C ASP A 6 11.71 -6.41 -0.01
N ARG A 7 11.08 -5.81 1.00
CA ARG A 7 10.46 -6.52 2.12
C ARG A 7 8.98 -6.81 1.92
N TYR A 8 8.39 -6.45 0.78
CA TYR A 8 6.96 -6.62 0.54
C TYR A 8 6.49 -8.07 0.66
N SER A 9 7.32 -9.03 0.26
CA SER A 9 7.04 -10.46 0.41
C SER A 9 6.99 -10.96 1.87
N GLU A 10 7.52 -10.19 2.82
CA GLU A 10 7.49 -10.56 4.25
C GLU A 10 6.14 -10.27 4.90
N PHE A 11 5.38 -9.30 4.40
CA PHE A 11 4.20 -8.77 5.11
C PHE A 11 2.96 -8.56 4.23
N LEU A 12 3.09 -8.50 2.91
CA LEU A 12 1.92 -8.39 2.05
C LEU A 12 1.32 -9.78 1.79
N PRO A 13 0.00 -9.93 1.98
CA PRO A 13 -0.68 -11.24 2.01
C PRO A 13 -0.60 -12.05 0.71
N TRP A 14 -0.31 -11.39 -0.42
CA TRP A 14 -0.29 -11.99 -1.75
C TRP A 14 1.03 -11.78 -2.47
N CYS A 15 2.00 -11.10 -1.86
CA CYS A 15 3.31 -10.91 -2.47
C CYS A 15 4.16 -12.14 -2.13
N GLU A 16 4.37 -13.04 -3.09
CA GLU A 16 5.25 -14.19 -2.87
C GLU A 16 6.72 -13.83 -3.00
N LYS A 17 7.04 -12.88 -3.89
CA LYS A 17 8.39 -12.39 -4.11
C LYS A 17 8.38 -10.90 -4.40
N SER A 18 9.36 -10.22 -3.84
CA SER A 18 9.63 -8.81 -4.08
C SER A 18 11.12 -8.61 -4.29
N ILE A 19 11.52 -8.13 -5.47
CA ILE A 19 12.93 -7.98 -5.86
C ILE A 19 13.11 -6.62 -6.49
N VAL A 20 14.01 -5.81 -5.93
CA VAL A 20 14.48 -4.55 -6.54
C VAL A 20 15.70 -4.85 -7.41
N HIS A 21 15.68 -4.37 -8.65
CA HIS A 21 16.75 -4.61 -9.64
C HIS A 21 17.70 -3.43 -9.76
N ASP A 22 17.13 -2.23 -9.89
CA ASP A 22 17.87 -0.97 -9.97
C ASP A 22 17.27 0.03 -9.00
N ARG A 23 18.10 0.80 -8.31
CA ARG A 23 17.67 1.79 -7.31
C ARG A 23 18.57 3.02 -7.36
N THR A 24 17.93 4.16 -7.56
CA THR A 24 18.51 5.49 -7.42
C THR A 24 17.87 6.21 -6.21
N SER A 25 18.23 7.48 -6.00
CA SER A 25 17.60 8.31 -4.96
C SER A 25 16.13 8.63 -5.23
N GLU A 26 15.72 8.65 -6.50
CA GLU A 26 14.37 9.09 -6.92
C GLU A 26 13.55 7.98 -7.56
N THR A 27 14.18 6.93 -8.06
CA THR A 27 13.51 5.86 -8.81
C THR A 27 14.03 4.49 -8.43
N MET A 28 13.20 3.47 -8.57
CA MET A 28 13.65 2.09 -8.56
C MET A 28 12.81 1.24 -9.51
N GLU A 29 13.40 0.16 -10.01
CA GLU A 29 12.68 -0.88 -10.76
C GLU A 29 12.55 -2.12 -9.89
N ALA A 30 11.33 -2.61 -9.76
CA ALA A 30 11.02 -3.73 -8.88
C ALA A 30 10.09 -4.73 -9.55
N SER A 31 10.42 -6.01 -9.42
CA SER A 31 9.53 -7.11 -9.79
C SER A 31 8.77 -7.63 -8.57
N LEU A 32 7.46 -7.77 -8.75
CA LEU A 32 6.57 -8.38 -7.77
C LEU A 32 5.94 -9.64 -8.36
N ASP A 33 5.96 -10.72 -7.58
CA ASP A 33 5.21 -11.94 -7.84
C ASP A 33 4.00 -11.96 -6.91
N VAL A 34 2.81 -11.85 -7.50
CA VAL A 34 1.54 -11.71 -6.77
C VAL A 34 0.66 -12.92 -7.01
N ARG A 35 0.25 -13.58 -5.92
CA ARG A 35 -0.67 -14.72 -5.92
C ARG A 35 -1.91 -14.43 -5.09
N PHE A 36 -3.03 -14.22 -5.77
CA PHE A 36 -4.33 -14.00 -5.14
C PHE A 36 -5.38 -14.88 -5.82
N LEU A 37 -6.04 -15.79 -5.09
CA LEU A 37 -6.97 -16.76 -5.69
C LEU A 37 -6.32 -17.52 -6.88
N TRP A 38 -6.92 -17.44 -8.08
CA TRP A 38 -6.36 -17.97 -9.33
C TRP A 38 -5.54 -16.93 -10.13
N PHE A 39 -5.39 -15.71 -9.60
CA PHE A 39 -4.47 -14.73 -10.15
C PHE A 39 -3.07 -15.09 -9.70
N HIS A 40 -2.21 -15.32 -10.68
CA HIS A 40 -0.78 -15.44 -10.50
C HIS A 40 -0.16 -14.50 -11.51
N GLU A 41 0.45 -13.42 -11.05
CA GLU A 41 1.05 -12.42 -11.92
C GLU A 41 2.45 -12.09 -11.44
N LYS A 42 3.41 -12.16 -12.36
CA LYS A 42 4.72 -11.56 -12.14
C LYS A 42 4.83 -10.36 -13.05
N TYR A 43 5.01 -9.18 -12.46
CA TYR A 43 5.13 -7.95 -13.21
C TYR A 43 6.34 -7.13 -12.77
N LEU A 44 6.88 -6.36 -13.70
CA LEU A 44 7.92 -5.37 -13.44
C LEU A 44 7.28 -3.98 -13.35
N SER A 45 7.68 -3.21 -12.36
CA SER A 45 7.17 -1.86 -12.15
C SER A 45 8.31 -0.88 -11.93
N LYS A 46 8.11 0.34 -12.42
CA LYS A 46 8.94 1.48 -12.08
C LYS A 46 8.27 2.22 -10.92
N VAL A 47 9.01 2.41 -9.85
CA VAL A 47 8.63 3.17 -8.66
C VAL A 47 9.36 4.50 -8.72
N THR A 48 8.62 5.59 -8.50
CA THR A 48 9.14 6.96 -8.49
C THR A 48 8.80 7.59 -7.15
N LEU A 49 9.82 8.06 -6.44
CA LEU A 49 9.72 8.80 -5.20
C LEU A 49 9.79 10.29 -5.53
N SER A 50 8.67 10.99 -5.32
CA SER A 50 8.63 12.44 -5.46
C SER A 50 9.08 13.11 -4.18
N HIS A 51 9.74 14.26 -4.31
CA HIS A 51 10.07 15.17 -3.21
C HIS A 51 8.84 15.69 -2.42
N SER A 52 7.64 15.51 -2.97
CA SER A 52 6.38 16.01 -2.42
C SER A 52 5.61 15.01 -1.52
N ASN A 53 6.30 14.14 -0.78
CA ASN A 53 5.65 13.08 0.02
C ASN A 53 4.70 12.21 -0.82
N ARG A 54 5.13 11.84 -2.02
CA ARG A 54 4.35 10.99 -2.93
C ARG A 54 5.22 9.87 -3.48
N ILE A 55 4.67 8.67 -3.53
CA ILE A 55 5.27 7.52 -4.22
C ILE A 55 4.30 7.08 -5.31
N ALA A 56 4.77 7.03 -6.55
CA ALA A 56 3.99 6.53 -7.67
C ALA A 56 4.64 5.28 -8.25
N THR A 57 3.84 4.32 -8.71
CA THR A 57 4.34 3.12 -9.37
C THR A 57 3.58 2.90 -10.66
N GLN A 58 4.29 2.45 -11.70
CA GLN A 58 3.68 2.11 -12.98
C GLN A 58 4.23 0.78 -13.50
N LEU A 59 3.37 0.00 -14.13
CA LEU A 59 3.78 -1.19 -14.88
C LEU A 59 4.77 -0.79 -15.99
N ILE A 60 5.85 -1.55 -16.13
CA ILE A 60 6.76 -1.43 -17.26
C ILE A 60 6.92 -2.79 -17.94
N GLY A 61 6.97 -2.78 -19.27
CA GLY A 61 7.00 -4.00 -20.07
C GLY A 61 5.65 -4.70 -20.17
N GLU A 62 5.68 -5.95 -20.64
CA GLU A 62 4.50 -6.78 -20.79
C GLU A 62 4.21 -7.58 -19.52
N SER A 63 2.92 -7.80 -19.24
CA SER A 63 2.46 -8.65 -18.15
C SER A 63 1.32 -9.54 -18.66
N ARG A 64 1.07 -10.66 -17.98
CA ARG A 64 0.13 -11.68 -18.46
C ARG A 64 -1.32 -11.29 -18.19
N LEU A 65 -1.58 -10.76 -17.00
CA LEU A 65 -2.94 -10.42 -16.55
C LEU A 65 -3.23 -8.93 -16.68
N LEU A 66 -2.25 -8.05 -16.46
CA LEU A 66 -2.43 -6.61 -16.39
C LEU A 66 -1.97 -5.93 -17.69
N LYS A 67 -2.89 -5.22 -18.33
CA LYS A 67 -2.55 -4.31 -19.43
C LYS A 67 -1.98 -3.01 -18.89
N THR A 68 -2.54 -2.51 -17.79
CA THR A 68 -2.02 -1.34 -17.08
C THR A 68 -2.10 -1.58 -15.58
N LEU A 69 -1.16 -1.00 -14.84
CA LEU A 69 -1.18 -0.90 -13.39
C LEU A 69 -0.49 0.40 -13.01
N HIS A 70 -1.22 1.25 -12.30
CA HIS A 70 -0.72 2.49 -11.72
C HIS A 70 -1.15 2.56 -10.26
N CYS A 71 -0.19 2.78 -9.37
CA CYS A 71 -0.46 3.00 -7.96
C CYS A 71 0.10 4.35 -7.54
N GLN A 72 -0.57 5.02 -6.61
CA GLN A 72 -0.11 6.26 -6.03
C GLN A 72 -0.36 6.25 -4.53
N TRP A 73 0.66 6.66 -3.78
CA TRP A 73 0.65 6.87 -2.36
C TRP A 73 0.90 8.34 -2.10
N ASP A 74 -0.04 9.00 -1.45
CA ASP A 74 0.10 10.37 -0.96
C ASP A 74 0.18 10.35 0.56
N PHE A 75 1.18 11.03 1.14
CA PHE A 75 1.35 11.14 2.58
C PHE A 75 1.14 12.60 3.02
N SER A 76 0.23 12.80 3.97
CA SER A 76 -0.04 14.12 4.56
C SER A 76 -0.03 14.07 6.08
N GLU A 77 0.45 15.15 6.70
CA GLU A 77 0.38 15.29 8.15
C GLU A 77 -1.07 15.42 8.62
N VAL A 78 -1.40 14.77 9.73
CA VAL A 78 -2.72 14.90 10.37
C VAL A 78 -2.67 16.09 11.32
N SER A 79 -3.57 17.07 11.13
CA SER A 79 -3.67 18.21 12.05
C SER A 79 -4.10 17.73 13.46
N LYS A 80 -3.70 18.48 14.49
CA LYS A 80 -3.96 18.13 15.90
C LYS A 80 -5.46 17.98 16.19
N GLU A 81 -6.31 18.73 15.50
CA GLU A 81 -7.76 18.73 15.65
C GLU A 81 -8.39 17.42 15.16
N LYS A 82 -7.91 16.87 14.04
CA LYS A 82 -8.37 15.59 13.48
C LYS A 82 -7.92 14.40 14.34
N VAL A 83 -6.77 14.51 15.01
CA VAL A 83 -6.30 13.51 15.99
C VAL A 83 -7.22 13.46 17.22
N LEU A 84 -7.68 14.60 17.72
CA LEU A 84 -8.57 14.66 18.89
C LEU A 84 -9.95 14.05 18.61
N THR A 85 -10.49 14.24 17.40
CA THR A 85 -11.78 13.63 17.02
C THR A 85 -11.68 12.11 16.79
N LEU A 86 -10.58 11.62 16.22
CA LEU A 86 -10.32 10.18 16.03
C LEU A 86 -10.23 9.40 17.35
N ASN A 87 -9.68 10.00 18.40
CA ASN A 87 -9.58 9.38 19.72
C ASN A 87 -10.92 9.36 20.49
N SER A 88 -11.86 10.24 20.16
CA SER A 88 -13.19 10.27 20.78
C SER A 88 -14.00 9.00 20.47
N HIS A 89 -13.86 8.44 19.27
CA HIS A 89 -14.65 7.28 18.82
C HIS A 89 -14.16 5.91 19.34
N LYS A 90 -12.99 5.82 19.99
CA LYS A 90 -12.45 4.57 20.56
C LYS A 90 -12.46 4.49 22.09
N THR A 91 -13.04 5.46 22.79
CA THR A 91 -12.95 5.52 24.26
C THR A 91 -14.27 5.16 24.93
N HIS A 92 -14.58 3.86 24.99
CA HIS A 92 -15.58 3.29 25.92
C HIS A 92 -14.95 2.34 26.94
N ARG A 93 -13.67 2.53 27.31
CA ARG A 93 -13.09 1.97 28.54
C ARG A 93 -11.77 2.67 28.91
N CYS A 94 -11.56 2.80 30.21
CA CYS A 94 -10.37 3.28 30.93
C CYS A 94 -10.36 4.77 31.29
N GLN A 95 -11.04 5.08 32.40
CA GLN A 95 -10.59 6.12 33.33
C GLN A 95 -9.26 5.68 33.96
N PHE A 96 -8.41 6.67 34.26
CA PHE A 96 -7.13 6.62 34.97
C PHE A 96 -5.87 6.27 34.17
N PHE A 97 -5.23 7.29 33.57
CA PHE A 97 -3.76 7.44 33.63
C PHE A 97 -3.37 8.92 33.69
N ILE A 98 -2.69 9.29 34.77
CA ILE A 98 -1.96 10.55 34.97
C ILE A 98 -0.62 10.41 34.24
N GLY A 99 -0.25 11.39 33.41
CA GLY A 99 1.14 11.66 33.01
C GLY A 99 1.68 10.92 31.79
N ALA A 100 1.50 11.53 30.60
CA ALA A 100 2.51 11.70 29.54
C ALA A 100 1.84 12.23 28.26
N PRO A 101 2.33 13.31 27.61
CA PRO A 101 1.89 13.64 26.26
C PRO A 101 2.50 12.61 25.30
N VAL A 102 1.74 11.57 24.98
CA VAL A 102 2.13 10.62 23.93
C VAL A 102 2.08 11.37 22.59
N ARG A 103 3.22 11.90 22.14
CA ARG A 103 3.36 12.47 20.80
C ARG A 103 3.33 11.34 19.77
N LYS A 104 2.15 10.82 19.44
CA LYS A 104 1.97 10.04 18.21
C LYS A 104 1.87 11.04 17.08
N ASN A 105 2.91 11.14 16.25
CA ASN A 105 2.79 11.80 14.95
C ASN A 105 1.95 10.87 14.07
N PHE A 106 0.77 11.33 13.67
CA PHE A 106 -0.10 10.59 12.77
C PHE A 106 0.11 11.11 11.34
N ALA A 107 0.24 10.20 10.39
CA ALA A 107 0.23 10.49 8.97
C ALA A 107 -1.05 9.92 8.37
N GLU A 108 -1.74 10.71 7.55
CA GLU A 108 -2.80 10.23 6.69
C GLU A 108 -2.16 9.74 5.39
N VAL A 109 -2.46 8.50 5.03
CA VAL A 109 -1.94 7.87 3.83
C VAL A 109 -3.10 7.62 2.89
N THR A 110 -3.07 8.23 1.71
CA THR A 110 -4.04 7.97 0.65
C THR A 110 -3.43 7.04 -0.38
N PHE A 111 -3.99 5.85 -0.51
CA PHE A 111 -3.61 4.89 -1.54
C PHE A 111 -4.62 4.88 -2.68
N LYS A 112 -4.14 5.07 -3.90
CA LYS A 112 -4.93 5.00 -5.13
C LYS A 112 -4.34 3.93 -6.04
N VAL A 113 -5.22 3.11 -6.61
CA VAL A 113 -4.83 2.06 -7.55
C VAL A 113 -5.75 2.10 -8.77
N SER A 114 -5.15 2.07 -9.95
CA SER A 114 -5.82 2.01 -11.23
C SER A 114 -5.19 0.89 -12.05
N PHE A 115 -6.01 0.00 -12.60
CA PHE A 115 -5.52 -1.12 -13.40
C PHE A 115 -6.51 -1.49 -14.50
N GLU A 116 -5.99 -2.13 -15.54
CA GLU A 116 -6.78 -2.73 -16.62
C GLU A 116 -6.30 -4.17 -16.80
N PHE A 117 -7.23 -5.13 -16.82
CA PHE A 117 -6.90 -6.52 -17.12
C PHE A 117 -6.94 -6.78 -18.62
N VAL A 118 -6.08 -7.67 -19.10
CA VAL A 118 -6.10 -8.15 -20.49
C VAL A 118 -7.44 -8.83 -20.82
N HIS A 119 -8.00 -9.58 -19.86
CA HIS A 119 -9.31 -10.23 -20.02
C HIS A 119 -10.33 -9.69 -19.02
N SER A 120 -11.54 -9.38 -19.50
CA SER A 120 -12.62 -8.79 -18.69
C SER A 120 -13.11 -9.70 -17.55
N ALA A 121 -12.95 -11.02 -17.66
CA ALA A 121 -13.28 -11.97 -16.60
C ALA A 121 -12.52 -11.68 -15.29
N HIS A 122 -11.23 -11.32 -15.39
CA HIS A 122 -10.41 -10.94 -14.26
C HIS A 122 -10.92 -9.68 -13.55
N SER A 123 -11.44 -8.71 -14.30
CA SER A 123 -12.06 -7.50 -13.72
C SER A 123 -13.33 -7.82 -12.92
N HIS A 124 -14.16 -8.76 -13.38
CA HIS A 124 -15.35 -9.17 -12.62
C HIS A 124 -14.98 -9.81 -11.29
N VAL A 125 -14.03 -10.72 -11.31
CA VAL A 125 -13.57 -11.41 -10.09
C VAL A 125 -12.91 -10.42 -9.13
N CYS A 126 -12.00 -9.57 -9.61
CA CYS A 126 -11.33 -8.59 -8.77
C CYS A 126 -12.35 -7.70 -8.05
N ARG A 127 -13.40 -7.25 -8.75
CA ARG A 127 -14.51 -6.49 -8.15
C ARG A 127 -15.22 -7.22 -7.01
N LEU A 128 -15.49 -8.52 -7.15
CA LEU A 128 -16.15 -9.32 -6.10
C LEU A 128 -15.32 -9.41 -4.81
N PHE A 129 -13.99 -9.38 -4.94
CA PHE A 129 -13.09 -9.55 -3.80
C PHE A 129 -12.32 -8.27 -3.42
N MET A 130 -12.63 -7.12 -4.02
CA MET A 130 -11.88 -5.87 -3.78
C MET A 130 -11.86 -5.46 -2.31
N GLN A 131 -12.94 -5.70 -1.57
CA GLN A 131 -12.98 -5.38 -0.15
C GLN A 131 -11.94 -6.18 0.65
N GLN A 132 -11.84 -7.48 0.40
CA GLN A 132 -10.83 -8.32 1.03
C GLN A 132 -9.42 -7.93 0.56
N ILE A 133 -9.29 -7.54 -0.72
CA ILE A 133 -8.03 -7.08 -1.30
C ILE A 133 -7.50 -5.88 -0.51
N THR A 134 -8.33 -4.85 -0.40
CA THR A 134 -8.00 -3.62 0.30
C THR A 134 -7.76 -3.87 1.79
N GLU A 135 -8.62 -4.63 2.47
CA GLU A 135 -8.50 -4.86 3.91
C GLU A 135 -7.17 -5.52 4.29
N LYS A 136 -6.81 -6.62 3.62
CA LYS A 136 -5.56 -7.32 3.95
C LYS A 136 -4.32 -6.55 3.55
N MET A 137 -4.35 -5.82 2.41
CA MET A 137 -3.24 -4.93 2.02
C MET A 137 -3.03 -3.83 3.05
N THR A 138 -4.10 -3.12 3.44
CA THR A 138 -4.03 -2.07 4.45
C THR A 138 -3.48 -2.60 5.77
N LYS A 139 -4.00 -3.74 6.24
CA LYS A 139 -3.53 -4.37 7.48
C LYS A 139 -2.04 -4.72 7.42
N GLY A 140 -1.54 -5.27 6.31
CA GLY A 140 -0.12 -5.57 6.13
C GLY A 140 0.77 -4.34 6.29
N PHE A 141 0.38 -3.21 5.68
CA PHE A 141 1.11 -1.94 5.85
C PHE A 141 0.99 -1.37 7.26
N GLU A 142 -0.19 -1.43 7.89
CA GLU A 142 -0.41 -0.93 9.25
C GLU A 142 0.43 -1.68 10.29
N GLU A 143 0.58 -3.00 10.15
CA GLU A 143 1.36 -3.83 11.06
C GLU A 143 2.86 -3.50 10.99
N GLN A 144 3.37 -3.08 9.83
CA GLN A 144 4.77 -2.67 9.65
C GLN A 144 5.07 -1.22 10.09
N CYS A 145 4.04 -0.41 10.32
CA CYS A 145 4.20 0.96 10.82
C CYS A 145 4.27 1.04 12.36
N ARG A 146 3.99 -0.06 13.08
CA ARG A 146 4.01 -0.13 14.54
C ARG A 146 5.39 -0.47 15.08
#